data_AF-A0A2H1L0R3-F1
#
_entry.id   AF-A0A2H1L0R3-F1
#
_cell.length_a   1.000
_cell.length_b   1.000
_cell.length_c   1.000
_cell.angle_alpha   90.00
_cell.angle_beta   90.00
_cell.angle_gamma   90.00
#
_symmetry.space_group_name_H-M   'P 1'
#
loop_
_entity.id
_entity.type
_entity.pdbx_description
1 polymer ?
#
loop_
_entity_poly.entity_id
_entity_poly.type
_entity_poly.pdbx_seq_one_letter_code
_entity_poly.pdbx_strand_id
1 'polypeptide(L)'
;MSRRLRGILTRRPRWVGALRGAIVLVCCLVIVAPWAVLGAQAESTFGPHDAVYSVTADSAIDADLGPLGSVVVPADGLIPFGLGVHIAVGEIPVESGVGGSTIDALGGDVAAYAALFSDPSAHARTVVVAIGQSIAVRAAVGTLALFALIVGVRALLGAPRRSLRVRGHRQSLQAGAATTCIAVLAGALAVPVEPPRAIESDPVFIGTPLAGAEVTGRLSGVVDEAAKAATDMLRENDEFYSAVRTDLARAWPLRPASMRVGPGPLGGLGAAAPPDLATVVWTSDIHCQTGMSPVIGDVVRWSDADLHMDGGDITMTGTDAENVCVDSVDHALPSDVPSVFVKGNHDSLDTVRRARELGWTVVEGEPVEVAGLTVFGAGDPRRTVFPSGDVMETGETTEEFTARLAADSCRADAGLLLVHDPRHAEPALASGCADYGLHGHWHRRVEPERYGQGVRTVGSTTGGALAEALTPGPLKMGAEMSIMRIDRTTGRPVDVQYMSIGMDASVEFSEWVSFPEPAPAIVVESTDGDESDPQGDAGDDQ
;
A
#
# COMPACT_ATOMS: atom_id res chain seq x y z
N MET A 1 -48.03 -10.53 -61.36
CA MET A 1 -46.76 -10.91 -60.71
C MET A 1 -45.67 -9.92 -61.11
N SER A 2 -45.16 -9.05 -60.20
CA SER A 2 -43.79 -8.46 -60.25
C SER A 2 -43.53 -7.21 -59.37
N ARG A 3 -44.48 -6.72 -58.54
CA ARG A 3 -44.24 -5.49 -57.72
C ARG A 3 -43.99 -5.67 -56.22
N ARG A 4 -43.85 -6.90 -55.69
CA ARG A 4 -43.67 -7.16 -54.24
C ARG A 4 -42.30 -7.72 -53.82
N LEU A 5 -41.22 -7.45 -54.55
CA LEU A 5 -39.88 -8.00 -54.23
C LEU A 5 -38.71 -6.99 -54.31
N ARG A 6 -38.94 -5.70 -54.04
CA ARG A 6 -37.85 -4.69 -53.95
C ARG A 6 -37.83 -3.88 -52.65
N GLY A 7 -38.04 -4.55 -51.51
CA GLY A 7 -38.12 -3.88 -50.20
C GLY A 7 -37.18 -4.40 -49.11
N ILE A 8 -36.31 -5.37 -49.36
CA ILE A 8 -35.57 -6.08 -48.28
C ILE A 8 -34.04 -5.99 -48.40
N LEU A 9 -33.48 -5.38 -49.43
CA LEU A 9 -32.02 -5.30 -49.60
C LEU A 9 -31.56 -3.84 -49.60
N THR A 10 -31.37 -3.25 -48.41
CA THR A 10 -30.29 -2.29 -48.06
C THR A 10 -30.46 -1.78 -46.62
N ARG A 11 -30.70 -2.64 -45.63
CA ARG A 11 -30.36 -2.26 -44.24
C ARG A 11 -28.88 -2.55 -44.07
N ARG A 12 -28.04 -1.52 -44.20
CA ARG A 12 -26.62 -1.64 -43.85
C ARG A 12 -26.54 -2.18 -42.41
N PRO A 13 -25.74 -3.22 -42.15
CA PRO A 13 -25.68 -3.79 -40.82
C PRO A 13 -25.21 -2.75 -39.81
N ARG A 14 -25.86 -2.67 -38.64
CA ARG A 14 -25.54 -1.69 -37.58
C ARG A 14 -24.08 -1.80 -37.12
N TRP A 15 -23.47 -2.99 -37.23
CA TRP A 15 -22.07 -3.24 -36.91
C TRP A 15 -21.08 -2.49 -37.82
N VAL A 16 -21.43 -2.19 -39.07
CA VAL A 16 -20.56 -1.40 -39.98
C VAL A 16 -20.43 0.04 -39.52
N GLY A 17 -21.48 0.60 -38.88
CA GLY A 17 -21.43 1.93 -38.28
C GLY A 17 -20.58 1.96 -37.01
N ALA A 18 -20.74 0.97 -36.15
CA ALA A 18 -19.95 0.82 -34.93
C ALA A 18 -18.45 0.63 -35.23
N LEU A 19 -18.12 -0.24 -36.20
CA LEU A 19 -16.73 -0.48 -36.63
C LEU A 19 -16.05 0.79 -37.15
N ARG A 20 -16.77 1.62 -37.91
CA ARG A 20 -16.24 2.90 -38.38
C ARG A 20 -16.03 3.90 -37.26
N GLY A 21 -16.94 3.95 -36.28
CA GLY A 21 -16.78 4.78 -35.09
C GLY A 21 -15.55 4.35 -34.29
N ALA A 22 -15.36 3.05 -34.10
CA ALA A 22 -14.20 2.49 -33.41
C ALA A 22 -12.88 2.82 -34.13
N ILE A 23 -12.82 2.67 -35.47
CA ILE A 23 -11.62 3.04 -36.24
C ILE A 23 -11.28 4.52 -36.07
N VAL A 24 -12.29 5.41 -36.13
CA VAL A 24 -12.07 6.85 -35.94
C VAL A 24 -11.56 7.13 -34.53
N LEU A 25 -12.14 6.50 -33.50
CA LEU A 25 -11.70 6.65 -32.12
C LEU A 25 -10.23 6.20 -31.94
N VAL A 26 -9.85 5.06 -32.53
CA VAL A 26 -8.46 4.58 -32.51
C VAL A 26 -7.53 5.54 -33.23
N CYS A 27 -7.92 6.07 -34.39
CA CYS A 27 -7.12 7.09 -35.08
C CYS A 27 -6.97 8.35 -34.22
N CYS A 28 -8.02 8.79 -33.53
CA CYS A 28 -7.96 9.92 -32.60
C CYS A 28 -6.98 9.63 -31.47
N LEU A 29 -7.02 8.44 -30.89
CA LEU A 29 -6.09 8.02 -29.84
C LEU A 29 -4.63 8.06 -30.34
N VAL A 30 -4.35 7.50 -31.52
CA VAL A 30 -2.99 7.52 -32.09
C VAL A 30 -2.48 8.95 -32.32
N ILE A 31 -3.35 9.87 -32.76
CA ILE A 31 -3.01 11.27 -32.98
C ILE A 31 -2.76 12.00 -31.65
N VAL A 32 -3.53 11.69 -30.61
CA VAL A 32 -3.47 12.35 -29.30
C VAL A 32 -2.37 11.75 -28.40
N ALA A 33 -2.00 10.50 -28.61
CA ALA A 33 -1.08 9.76 -27.74
C ALA A 33 0.25 10.50 -27.48
N PRO A 34 0.94 11.08 -28.48
CA PRO A 34 2.18 11.79 -28.19
C PRO A 34 2.00 13.03 -27.31
N TRP A 35 0.93 13.81 -27.55
CA TRP A 35 0.57 14.94 -26.68
C TRP A 35 0.21 14.46 -25.27
N ALA A 36 -0.51 13.35 -25.15
CA ALA A 36 -0.90 12.75 -23.87
C ALA A 36 0.31 12.26 -23.07
N VAL A 37 1.32 11.70 -23.74
CA VAL A 37 2.58 11.25 -23.15
C VAL A 37 3.46 12.45 -22.74
N LEU A 38 3.81 13.33 -23.67
CA LEU A 38 4.81 14.39 -23.42
C LEU A 38 4.33 15.55 -22.53
N GLY A 39 3.04 15.64 -22.26
CA GLY A 39 2.57 16.59 -21.24
C GLY A 39 2.06 15.90 -19.98
N ALA A 40 2.26 14.58 -19.85
CA ALA A 40 1.91 13.90 -18.62
C ALA A 40 2.84 14.40 -17.51
N GLN A 41 2.21 14.71 -16.39
CA GLN A 41 2.86 15.10 -15.17
C GLN A 41 2.27 14.31 -14.01
N ALA A 42 3.10 14.04 -13.01
CA ALA A 42 2.71 13.46 -11.74
C ALA A 42 3.36 14.24 -10.60
N GLU A 43 2.60 14.51 -9.56
CA GLU A 43 3.09 15.00 -8.28
C GLU A 43 3.30 13.78 -7.37
N SER A 44 4.48 13.66 -6.77
CA SER A 44 4.87 12.57 -5.88
C SER A 44 6.04 13.04 -5.02
N THR A 45 6.52 12.21 -4.09
CA THR A 45 7.70 12.53 -3.29
C THR A 45 9.01 12.03 -3.92
N PHE A 46 10.11 12.75 -3.65
CA PHE A 46 11.48 12.29 -3.88
C PHE A 46 12.20 12.25 -2.53
N GLY A 47 12.16 11.08 -1.86
CA GLY A 47 12.50 11.00 -0.45
C GLY A 47 11.53 11.88 0.35
N PRO A 48 11.99 12.80 1.19
CA PRO A 48 11.10 13.72 1.91
C PRO A 48 10.65 14.95 1.10
N HIS A 49 11.14 15.14 -0.12
CA HIS A 49 10.83 16.33 -0.91
C HIS A 49 9.54 16.16 -1.71
N ASP A 50 8.75 17.23 -1.85
CA ASP A 50 7.76 17.31 -2.93
C ASP A 50 8.48 17.30 -4.28
N ALA A 51 7.96 16.57 -5.25
CA ALA A 51 8.56 16.50 -6.59
C ALA A 51 7.51 16.45 -7.70
N VAL A 52 7.83 17.13 -8.80
CA VAL A 52 7.02 17.09 -10.03
C VAL A 52 7.77 16.29 -11.08
N TYR A 53 7.17 15.19 -11.50
CA TYR A 53 7.67 14.30 -12.53
C TYR A 53 7.01 14.64 -13.86
N SER A 54 7.81 14.85 -14.90
CA SER A 54 7.34 15.18 -16.25
C SER A 54 8.04 14.34 -17.30
N VAL A 55 7.30 13.90 -18.31
CA VAL A 55 7.85 13.07 -19.40
C VAL A 55 8.56 13.97 -20.42
N THR A 56 9.80 13.63 -20.75
CA THR A 56 10.63 14.34 -21.75
C THR A 56 10.91 13.45 -22.97
N ALA A 57 11.52 14.01 -24.02
CA ALA A 57 11.88 13.32 -25.25
C ALA A 57 13.40 13.29 -25.50
N ASP A 58 14.20 13.51 -24.46
CA ASP A 58 15.66 13.67 -24.52
C ASP A 58 16.43 12.41 -24.04
N SER A 59 15.72 11.31 -23.78
CA SER A 59 16.29 10.02 -23.35
C SER A 59 17.14 10.11 -22.06
N ALA A 60 16.79 11.01 -21.14
CA ALA A 60 17.47 11.17 -19.86
C ALA A 60 16.49 11.17 -18.69
N ILE A 61 16.92 10.65 -17.55
CA ILE A 61 16.28 10.87 -16.25
C ILE A 61 17.06 11.98 -15.55
N ASP A 62 16.46 13.15 -15.40
CA ASP A 62 17.09 14.35 -14.86
C ASP A 62 16.44 14.75 -13.54
N ALA A 63 17.14 14.51 -12.43
CA ALA A 63 16.74 14.97 -11.12
C ALA A 63 17.34 16.34 -10.84
N ASP A 64 16.53 17.39 -10.96
CA ASP A 64 16.90 18.78 -10.69
C ASP A 64 16.70 19.10 -9.21
N LEU A 65 17.81 19.30 -8.50
CA LEU A 65 17.89 19.63 -7.07
C LEU A 65 18.09 21.15 -6.86
N GLY A 66 17.81 21.94 -7.90
CA GLY A 66 17.84 23.39 -7.90
C GLY A 66 19.27 23.94 -7.67
N PRO A 67 19.50 24.80 -6.66
CA PRO A 67 20.81 25.40 -6.41
C PRO A 67 21.93 24.39 -6.11
N LEU A 68 21.60 23.14 -5.78
CA LEU A 68 22.57 22.08 -5.51
C LEU A 68 23.12 21.46 -6.80
N GLY A 69 22.42 21.59 -7.92
CA GLY A 69 22.75 20.96 -9.20
C GLY A 69 21.73 19.91 -9.58
N SER A 70 22.12 19.01 -10.48
CA SER A 70 21.27 17.92 -10.96
C SER A 70 22.02 16.60 -11.06
N VAL A 71 21.28 15.50 -11.01
CA VAL A 71 21.77 14.15 -11.30
C VAL A 71 21.08 13.66 -12.57
N VAL A 72 21.85 13.44 -13.63
CA VAL A 72 21.34 13.03 -14.94
C VAL A 72 21.78 11.60 -15.22
N VAL A 73 20.82 10.71 -15.43
CA VAL A 73 21.07 9.30 -15.75
C VAL A 73 20.58 9.00 -17.18
N PRO A 74 21.34 8.28 -18.01
CA PRO A 74 20.85 7.84 -19.31
C PRO A 74 19.60 6.96 -19.14
N ALA A 75 18.52 7.29 -19.85
CA ALA A 75 17.29 6.50 -19.84
C ALA A 75 17.33 5.33 -20.85
N ASP A 76 18.41 5.20 -21.62
CA ASP A 76 18.59 4.18 -22.65
C ASP A 76 18.44 2.77 -22.08
N GLY A 77 17.45 2.03 -22.58
CA GLY A 77 17.14 0.68 -22.12
C GLY A 77 16.29 0.61 -20.84
N LEU A 78 16.11 1.73 -20.14
CA LEU A 78 15.19 1.86 -19.00
C LEU A 78 13.80 2.33 -19.45
N ILE A 79 13.76 3.35 -20.31
CA ILE A 79 12.52 3.95 -20.82
C ILE A 79 12.47 3.79 -22.34
N PRO A 80 11.40 3.20 -22.92
CA PRO A 80 11.32 2.96 -24.36
C PRO A 80 11.07 4.24 -25.15
N PHE A 81 11.27 4.16 -26.48
CA PHE A 81 10.93 5.20 -27.45
C PHE A 81 11.72 6.52 -27.33
N GLY A 82 12.86 6.51 -26.63
CA GLY A 82 13.70 7.69 -26.44
C GLY A 82 13.08 8.72 -25.47
N LEU A 83 12.13 8.28 -24.65
CA LEU A 83 11.53 9.12 -23.63
C LEU A 83 12.47 9.25 -22.42
N GLY A 84 12.36 10.37 -21.74
CA GLY A 84 13.02 10.66 -20.48
C GLY A 84 12.02 11.08 -19.42
N VAL A 85 12.53 11.38 -18.22
CA VAL A 85 11.75 11.94 -17.12
C VAL A 85 12.56 13.07 -16.49
N HIS A 86 11.97 14.25 -16.43
CA HIS A 86 12.51 15.34 -15.63
C HIS A 86 11.78 15.39 -14.29
N ILE A 87 12.56 15.40 -13.21
CA ILE A 87 12.13 15.41 -11.82
C ILE A 87 12.54 16.75 -11.23
N ALA A 88 11.58 17.64 -11.04
CA ALA A 88 11.81 18.91 -10.35
C ALA A 88 11.63 18.68 -8.85
N VAL A 89 12.73 18.61 -8.10
CA VAL A 89 12.72 18.38 -6.65
C VAL A 89 12.50 19.71 -5.93
N GLY A 90 11.41 19.76 -5.17
CA GLY A 90 10.96 20.92 -4.42
C GLY A 90 11.48 20.97 -2.99
N GLU A 91 10.77 21.71 -2.15
CA GLU A 91 11.07 21.81 -0.71
C GLU A 91 10.54 20.58 0.03
N ILE A 92 11.06 20.33 1.23
CA ILE A 92 10.46 19.38 2.16
C ILE A 92 9.20 20.06 2.73
N PRO A 93 8.00 19.50 2.55
CA PRO A 93 6.78 20.11 3.02
C PRO A 93 6.81 20.25 4.53
N VAL A 94 6.43 21.43 5.03
CA VAL A 94 6.26 21.63 6.47
C VAL A 94 4.94 20.98 6.86
N GLU A 95 4.99 19.84 7.56
CA GLU A 95 3.79 19.20 8.08
C GLU A 95 3.03 20.17 8.98
N SER A 96 1.95 20.74 8.43
CA SER A 96 1.14 21.75 9.08
C SER A 96 -0.07 21.04 9.66
N GLY A 97 0.02 20.53 10.88
CA GLY A 97 -1.13 19.84 11.47
C GLY A 97 -1.02 19.41 12.92
N VAL A 98 0.10 18.81 13.35
CA VAL A 98 0.14 18.19 14.68
C VAL A 98 1.50 18.40 15.33
N GLY A 99 1.60 19.43 16.18
CA GLY A 99 2.50 19.49 17.34
C GLY A 99 4.01 19.20 17.18
N GLY A 100 4.54 19.05 15.96
CA GLY A 100 5.92 18.63 15.71
C GLY A 100 6.91 19.77 15.90
N SER A 101 7.95 19.51 16.69
CA SER A 101 9.16 20.33 16.74
C SER A 101 9.95 20.24 15.42
N THR A 102 10.93 21.12 15.19
CA THR A 102 11.82 20.97 14.03
C THR A 102 12.54 19.62 14.01
N ILE A 103 12.81 19.01 15.18
CA ILE A 103 13.48 17.71 15.31
C ILE A 103 12.59 16.56 14.80
N ASP A 104 11.28 16.72 14.90
CA ASP A 104 10.28 15.76 14.45
C ASP A 104 10.23 15.63 12.93
N ALA A 105 10.25 16.76 12.23
CA ALA A 105 10.37 16.78 10.77
C ALA A 105 11.65 16.08 10.33
N LEU A 106 12.78 16.30 11.03
CA LEU A 106 14.06 15.68 10.69
C LEU A 106 14.03 14.13 10.78
N GLY A 107 13.31 13.54 11.73
CA GLY A 107 13.28 12.08 11.85
C GLY A 107 12.47 11.40 10.75
N GLY A 108 11.30 11.97 10.41
CA GLY A 108 10.53 11.54 9.24
C GLY A 108 11.32 11.70 7.94
N ASP A 109 12.05 12.81 7.79
CA ASP A 109 12.90 13.06 6.61
C ASP A 109 13.98 11.99 6.44
N VAL A 110 14.64 11.64 7.55
CA VAL A 110 15.69 10.61 7.56
C VAL A 110 15.11 9.23 7.21
N ALA A 111 13.92 8.89 7.71
CA ALA A 111 13.24 7.65 7.36
C ALA A 111 12.87 7.60 5.87
N ALA A 112 12.33 8.68 5.32
CA ALA A 112 11.98 8.79 3.90
C ALA A 112 13.22 8.67 2.99
N TYR A 113 14.34 9.29 3.38
CA TYR A 113 15.62 9.10 2.68
C TYR A 113 16.11 7.65 2.78
N ALA A 114 16.07 7.05 3.97
CA ALA A 114 16.51 5.68 4.17
C ALA A 114 15.68 4.71 3.31
N ALA A 115 14.36 4.91 3.21
CA ALA A 115 13.49 4.14 2.34
C ALA A 115 13.82 4.33 0.85
N LEU A 116 14.02 5.58 0.40
CA LEU A 116 14.40 5.90 -0.98
C LEU A 116 15.69 5.21 -1.39
N PHE A 117 16.72 5.28 -0.56
CA PHE A 117 18.02 4.71 -0.89
C PHE A 117 18.13 3.22 -0.58
N SER A 118 17.21 2.63 0.18
CA SER A 118 17.18 1.17 0.40
C SER A 118 16.39 0.44 -0.69
N ASP A 119 15.28 1.03 -1.17
CA ASP A 119 14.49 0.48 -2.28
C ASP A 119 13.96 1.59 -3.21
N PRO A 120 14.81 2.14 -4.10
CA PRO A 120 14.41 3.16 -5.08
C PRO A 120 13.40 2.60 -6.09
N SER A 121 13.31 1.27 -6.22
CA SER A 121 12.35 0.62 -7.12
C SER A 121 10.91 0.76 -6.63
N ALA A 122 10.67 0.79 -5.31
CA ALA A 122 9.36 1.09 -4.75
C ALA A 122 8.89 2.50 -5.15
N HIS A 123 9.76 3.50 -4.98
CA HIS A 123 9.49 4.88 -5.40
C HIS A 123 9.24 4.99 -6.90
N ALA A 124 10.09 4.37 -7.72
CA ALA A 124 9.94 4.38 -9.16
C ALA A 124 8.61 3.77 -9.62
N ARG A 125 8.14 2.70 -8.97
CA ARG A 125 6.83 2.09 -9.27
C ARG A 125 5.68 3.04 -8.99
N THR A 126 5.65 3.68 -7.83
CA THR A 126 4.63 4.68 -7.47
C THR A 126 4.55 5.79 -8.52
N VAL A 127 5.70 6.34 -8.90
CA VAL A 127 5.79 7.40 -9.92
C VAL A 127 5.31 6.92 -11.29
N VAL A 128 5.71 5.71 -11.72
CA VAL A 128 5.30 5.14 -13.02
C VAL A 128 3.79 4.95 -13.09
N VAL A 129 3.16 4.49 -12.01
CA VAL A 129 1.69 4.37 -11.95
C VAL A 129 1.03 5.75 -12.06
N ALA A 130 1.51 6.74 -11.30
CA ALA A 130 0.97 8.10 -11.34
C ALA A 130 1.10 8.75 -12.73
N ILE A 131 2.27 8.64 -13.37
CA ILE A 131 2.47 9.11 -14.76
C ILE A 131 1.55 8.35 -15.71
N GLY A 132 1.44 7.03 -15.58
CA GLY A 132 0.56 6.19 -16.40
C GLY A 132 -0.91 6.61 -16.32
N GLN A 133 -1.40 6.92 -15.11
CA GLN A 133 -2.74 7.45 -14.89
C GLN A 133 -2.92 8.82 -15.56
N SER A 134 -1.94 9.71 -15.41
CA SER A 134 -1.92 11.03 -16.08
C SER A 134 -1.99 10.89 -17.61
N ILE A 135 -1.18 10.00 -18.19
CA ILE A 135 -1.22 9.67 -19.63
C ILE A 135 -2.60 9.15 -20.02
N ALA A 136 -3.17 8.20 -19.27
CA ALA A 136 -4.45 7.58 -19.59
C ALA A 136 -5.61 8.59 -19.58
N VAL A 137 -5.66 9.45 -18.56
CA VAL A 137 -6.67 10.51 -18.44
C VAL A 137 -6.53 11.50 -19.59
N ARG A 138 -5.32 11.98 -19.88
CA ARG A 138 -5.06 12.93 -20.97
C ARG A 138 -5.40 12.32 -22.33
N ALA A 139 -5.01 11.06 -22.56
CA ALA A 139 -5.33 10.33 -23.78
C ALA A 139 -6.85 10.17 -23.95
N ALA A 140 -7.58 9.81 -22.89
CA ALA A 140 -9.03 9.68 -22.92
C ALA A 140 -9.71 11.02 -23.24
N VAL A 141 -9.37 12.08 -22.50
CA VAL A 141 -9.93 13.42 -22.68
C VAL A 141 -9.63 13.96 -24.08
N GLY A 142 -8.36 13.87 -24.53
CA GLY A 142 -7.96 14.34 -25.84
C GLY A 142 -8.61 13.54 -26.97
N THR A 143 -8.73 12.22 -26.83
CA THR A 143 -9.40 11.35 -27.81
C THR A 143 -10.89 11.70 -27.92
N LEU A 144 -11.57 11.87 -26.79
CA LEU A 144 -12.99 12.25 -26.77
C LEU A 144 -13.21 13.66 -27.34
N ALA A 145 -12.33 14.61 -27.03
CA ALA A 145 -12.40 15.96 -27.56
C ALA A 145 -12.21 15.99 -29.08
N LEU A 146 -11.18 15.28 -29.59
CA LEU A 146 -10.92 15.18 -31.03
C LEU A 146 -12.04 14.44 -31.76
N PHE A 147 -12.57 13.37 -31.16
CA PHE A 147 -13.71 12.64 -31.70
C PHE A 147 -14.97 13.53 -31.76
N ALA A 148 -15.28 14.25 -30.68
CA ALA A 148 -16.40 15.18 -30.62
C ALA A 148 -16.25 16.31 -31.65
N LEU A 149 -15.03 16.83 -31.85
CA LEU A 149 -14.73 17.81 -32.89
C LEU A 149 -15.02 17.26 -34.29
N ILE A 150 -14.53 16.04 -34.61
CA ILE A 150 -14.76 15.40 -35.91
C ILE A 150 -16.26 15.17 -36.14
N VAL A 151 -16.99 14.68 -35.14
CA VAL A 151 -18.44 14.46 -35.22
C VAL A 151 -19.20 15.79 -35.38
N GLY A 152 -18.81 16.83 -34.64
CA GLY A 152 -19.40 18.16 -34.71
C GLY A 152 -19.20 18.81 -36.08
N VAL A 153 -17.97 18.76 -36.61
CA VAL A 153 -17.66 19.22 -37.97
C VAL A 153 -18.46 18.44 -39.01
N ARG A 154 -18.56 17.11 -38.88
CA ARG A 154 -19.38 16.29 -39.78
C ARG A 154 -20.87 16.65 -39.71
N ALA A 155 -21.41 16.94 -38.53
CA ALA A 155 -22.79 17.37 -38.35
C ALA A 155 -23.06 18.74 -39.02
N LEU A 156 -22.14 19.70 -38.87
CA LEU A 156 -22.20 21.01 -39.52
C LEU A 156 -22.12 20.91 -41.05
N LEU A 157 -21.30 19.99 -41.56
CA LEU A 157 -21.18 19.69 -42.99
C LEU A 157 -22.38 18.88 -43.54
N GLY A 158 -23.13 18.22 -42.66
CA GLY A 158 -24.02 17.11 -42.98
C GLY A 158 -25.51 17.36 -42.75
N ALA A 159 -26.11 18.28 -43.50
CA ALA A 159 -27.48 18.09 -44.00
C ALA A 159 -27.67 18.88 -45.31
N PRO A 160 -27.90 18.22 -46.46
CA PRO A 160 -28.50 18.88 -47.61
C PRO A 160 -29.98 19.11 -47.30
N ARG A 161 -30.30 20.17 -46.55
CA ARG A 161 -31.66 20.73 -46.61
C ARG A 161 -31.81 21.28 -48.03
N ARG A 162 -32.54 20.53 -48.86
CA ARG A 162 -33.08 21.06 -50.13
C ARG A 162 -33.72 22.42 -49.80
N SER A 163 -33.41 23.41 -50.62
CA SER A 163 -33.80 24.84 -50.53
C SER A 163 -33.09 25.69 -49.47
N LEU A 164 -31.94 26.27 -49.84
CA LEU A 164 -31.77 27.73 -50.05
C LEU A 164 -30.29 28.00 -50.38
N ARG A 165 -30.07 28.67 -51.53
CA ARG A 165 -28.75 29.11 -52.02
C ARG A 165 -28.22 30.22 -51.10
N VAL A 166 -27.47 29.87 -50.05
CA VAL A 166 -26.52 30.78 -49.40
C VAL A 166 -25.13 30.16 -49.58
N ARG A 167 -24.54 30.42 -50.75
CA ARG A 167 -23.29 29.79 -51.21
C ARG A 167 -22.04 30.45 -50.61
N GLY A 168 -22.13 31.70 -50.15
CA GLY A 168 -21.00 32.47 -49.62
C GLY A 168 -20.63 32.18 -48.16
N HIS A 169 -21.61 32.16 -47.24
CA HIS A 169 -21.33 31.99 -45.80
C HIS A 169 -20.98 30.55 -45.38
N ARG A 170 -21.38 29.56 -46.18
CA ARG A 170 -21.03 28.15 -45.93
C ARG A 170 -19.57 27.85 -46.26
N GLN A 171 -19.00 28.49 -47.27
CA GLN A 171 -17.61 28.25 -47.68
C GLN A 171 -16.62 28.81 -46.65
N SER A 172 -16.91 29.95 -46.03
CA SER A 172 -16.08 30.53 -44.96
C SER A 172 -16.11 29.70 -43.68
N LEU A 173 -17.28 29.19 -43.27
CA LEU A 173 -17.41 28.29 -42.11
C LEU A 173 -16.72 26.93 -42.33
N GLN A 174 -16.76 26.41 -43.57
CA GLN A 174 -16.08 25.16 -43.94
C GLN A 174 -14.56 25.31 -43.96
N ALA A 175 -14.06 26.43 -44.50
CA ALA A 175 -12.65 26.75 -44.49
C ALA A 175 -12.15 26.94 -43.04
N GLY A 176 -12.90 27.66 -42.20
CA GLY A 176 -12.58 27.83 -40.79
C GLY A 176 -12.48 26.50 -40.04
N ALA A 177 -13.48 25.62 -40.17
CA ALA A 177 -13.50 24.32 -39.52
C ALA A 177 -12.36 23.40 -39.98
N ALA A 178 -12.06 23.38 -41.28
CA ALA A 178 -10.95 22.59 -41.82
C ALA A 178 -9.59 23.10 -41.32
N THR A 179 -9.39 24.43 -41.30
CA THR A 179 -8.17 25.04 -40.77
C THR A 179 -8.01 24.79 -39.27
N THR A 180 -9.07 24.90 -38.47
CA THR A 180 -9.05 24.56 -37.04
C THR A 180 -8.74 23.08 -36.84
N CYS A 181 -9.36 22.16 -37.59
CA CYS A 181 -9.04 20.74 -37.52
C CYS A 181 -7.58 20.45 -37.88
N ILE A 182 -7.05 21.07 -38.93
CA ILE A 182 -5.65 20.90 -39.35
C ILE A 182 -4.70 21.49 -38.29
N ALA A 183 -5.03 22.64 -37.71
CA ALA A 183 -4.23 23.25 -36.64
C ALA A 183 -4.24 22.39 -35.37
N VAL A 184 -5.38 21.82 -34.99
CA VAL A 184 -5.49 20.86 -33.88
C VAL A 184 -4.73 19.57 -34.18
N LEU A 185 -4.80 19.05 -35.42
CA LEU A 185 -4.02 17.88 -35.83
C LEU A 185 -2.51 18.17 -35.79
N ALA A 186 -2.09 19.30 -36.35
CA ALA A 186 -0.69 19.71 -36.40
C ALA A 186 -0.13 19.98 -35.01
N GLY A 187 -0.92 20.55 -34.10
CA GLY A 187 -0.56 20.71 -32.69
C GLY A 187 -0.46 19.37 -31.94
N ALA A 188 -1.36 18.42 -32.22
CA ALA A 188 -1.32 17.08 -31.61
C ALA A 188 -0.16 16.21 -32.16
N LEU A 189 0.25 16.44 -33.41
CA LEU A 189 1.36 15.76 -34.09
C LEU A 189 2.73 16.45 -33.91
N ALA A 190 2.77 17.64 -33.30
CA ALA A 190 4.01 18.34 -32.99
C ALA A 190 4.67 17.70 -31.77
N VAL A 191 5.26 16.52 -31.98
CA VAL A 191 6.20 15.90 -31.06
C VAL A 191 7.53 16.59 -31.27
N PRO A 192 8.07 17.37 -30.30
CA PRO A 192 9.45 17.79 -30.38
C PRO A 192 10.31 16.53 -30.39
N VAL A 193 10.91 16.22 -31.54
CA VAL A 193 11.96 15.20 -31.62
C VAL A 193 13.23 15.91 -31.18
N GLU A 194 13.51 15.84 -29.89
CA GLU A 194 14.75 16.37 -29.33
C GLU A 194 15.88 15.35 -29.57
N PRO A 195 17.09 15.80 -29.95
CA PRO A 195 18.23 14.91 -29.95
C PRO A 195 18.47 14.41 -28.51
N PRO A 196 18.95 13.16 -28.33
CA PRO A 196 19.32 12.66 -27.01
C PRO A 196 20.26 13.63 -26.30
N ARG A 197 20.03 13.86 -25.01
CA ARG A 197 20.88 14.73 -24.21
C ARG A 197 22.30 14.18 -24.18
N ALA A 198 23.28 15.04 -24.43
CA ALA A 198 24.68 14.67 -24.22
C ALA A 198 24.94 14.65 -22.71
N ILE A 199 25.31 13.48 -22.18
CA ILE A 199 25.62 13.26 -20.75
C ILE A 199 27.13 13.03 -20.63
N GLU A 200 27.80 13.85 -19.83
CA GLU A 200 29.21 13.68 -19.49
C GLU A 200 29.34 12.79 -18.26
N SER A 201 29.45 11.48 -18.49
CA SER A 201 29.42 10.48 -17.41
C SER A 201 30.58 10.66 -16.41
N ASP A 202 30.26 10.74 -15.13
CA ASP A 202 31.27 10.75 -14.07
C ASP A 202 31.84 9.34 -13.83
N PRO A 203 33.18 9.18 -13.80
CA PRO A 203 33.82 7.87 -13.65
C PRO A 203 33.55 7.21 -12.28
N VAL A 204 33.11 7.99 -11.29
CA VAL A 204 32.74 7.52 -9.94
C VAL A 204 31.63 6.46 -9.96
N PHE A 205 30.73 6.52 -10.94
CA PHE A 205 29.60 5.61 -11.02
C PHE A 205 29.91 4.33 -11.83
N ILE A 206 31.14 4.14 -12.30
CA ILE A 206 31.51 2.92 -13.03
C ILE A 206 31.35 1.71 -12.09
N GLY A 207 30.51 0.76 -12.50
CA GLY A 207 30.23 -0.45 -11.71
C GLY A 207 29.16 -0.25 -10.64
N THR A 208 28.47 0.90 -10.61
CA THR A 208 27.32 1.15 -9.75
C THR A 208 26.01 1.15 -10.55
N PRO A 209 24.83 1.09 -9.89
CA PRO A 209 23.53 1.26 -10.56
C PRO A 209 23.37 2.60 -11.31
N LEU A 210 24.18 3.61 -10.98
CA LEU A 210 24.19 4.93 -11.62
C LEU A 210 25.26 5.03 -12.72
N ALA A 211 25.79 3.90 -13.22
CA ALA A 211 26.80 3.91 -14.27
C ALA A 211 26.35 4.72 -15.49
N GLY A 212 27.19 5.70 -15.89
CA GLY A 212 26.87 6.63 -16.98
C GLY A 212 26.17 7.92 -16.52
N ALA A 213 25.89 8.08 -15.23
CA ALA A 213 25.31 9.31 -14.70
C ALA A 213 26.30 10.48 -14.68
N GLU A 214 25.77 11.69 -14.81
CA GLU A 214 26.46 12.97 -14.66
C GLU A 214 25.91 13.69 -13.43
N VAL A 215 26.78 14.23 -12.57
CA VAL A 215 26.38 15.08 -11.46
C VAL A 215 26.89 16.51 -11.66
N THR A 216 25.97 17.46 -11.63
CA THR A 216 26.29 18.87 -11.85
C THR A 216 26.24 19.69 -10.55
N GLY A 217 26.68 20.95 -10.63
CA GLY A 217 26.52 21.92 -9.56
C GLY A 217 27.42 21.68 -8.34
N ARG A 218 26.88 21.88 -7.14
CA ARG A 218 27.61 21.74 -5.87
C ARG A 218 27.71 20.30 -5.42
N LEU A 219 26.87 19.42 -5.96
CA LEU A 219 26.89 17.99 -5.67
C LEU A 219 28.13 17.31 -6.25
N SER A 220 28.69 17.82 -7.36
CA SER A 220 29.88 17.23 -8.01
C SER A 220 31.11 17.13 -7.09
N GLY A 221 31.17 17.92 -6.01
CA GLY A 221 32.26 17.88 -5.03
C GLY A 221 32.10 16.87 -3.89
N VAL A 222 30.94 16.20 -3.77
CA VAL A 222 30.59 15.29 -2.66
C VAL A 222 30.31 13.86 -3.16
N VAL A 223 30.43 13.62 -4.47
CA VAL A 223 29.88 12.43 -5.15
C VAL A 223 30.57 11.14 -4.74
N ASP A 224 31.90 11.12 -4.57
CA ASP A 224 32.65 9.87 -4.45
C ASP A 224 32.22 8.98 -3.27
N GLU A 225 32.18 9.53 -2.06
CA GLU A 225 31.81 8.75 -0.87
C GLU A 225 30.29 8.56 -0.75
N ALA A 226 29.49 9.56 -1.12
CA ALA A 226 28.04 9.48 -1.02
C ALA A 226 27.44 8.50 -2.04
N ALA A 227 27.90 8.55 -3.30
CA ALA A 227 27.47 7.63 -4.35
C ALA A 227 27.86 6.19 -4.04
N LYS A 228 29.08 5.99 -3.52
CA LYS A 228 29.55 4.67 -3.11
C LYS A 228 28.74 4.13 -1.93
N ALA A 229 28.52 4.93 -0.89
CA ALA A 229 27.72 4.53 0.27
C ALA A 229 26.28 4.15 -0.13
N ALA A 230 25.62 4.97 -0.98
CA ALA A 230 24.30 4.65 -1.49
C ALA A 230 24.28 3.35 -2.32
N THR A 231 25.30 3.15 -3.16
CA THR A 231 25.43 1.92 -3.97
C THR A 231 25.64 0.68 -3.11
N ASP A 232 26.53 0.75 -2.13
CA ASP A 232 26.79 -0.36 -1.22
C ASP A 232 25.54 -0.71 -0.41
N MET A 233 24.80 0.29 0.07
CA MET A 233 23.55 0.08 0.78
C MET A 233 22.48 -0.59 -0.09
N LEU A 234 22.31 -0.14 -1.34
CA LEU A 234 21.40 -0.76 -2.31
C LEU A 234 21.76 -2.22 -2.57
N ARG A 235 23.03 -2.46 -2.88
CA ARG A 235 23.53 -3.80 -3.18
C ARG A 235 23.35 -4.73 -1.98
N GLU A 236 23.70 -4.29 -0.79
CA GLU A 236 23.54 -5.06 0.45
C GLU A 236 22.07 -5.36 0.74
N ASN A 237 21.18 -4.40 0.53
CA ASN A 237 19.75 -4.58 0.69
C ASN A 237 19.19 -5.62 -0.30
N ASP A 238 19.50 -5.49 -1.58
CA ASP A 238 19.05 -6.40 -2.63
C ASP A 238 19.59 -7.82 -2.43
N GLU A 239 20.89 -7.95 -2.12
CA GLU A 239 21.53 -9.23 -1.80
C GLU A 239 20.84 -9.90 -0.60
N PHE A 240 20.55 -9.13 0.45
CA PHE A 240 19.89 -9.64 1.65
C PHE A 240 18.48 -10.16 1.36
N TYR A 241 17.58 -9.35 0.77
CA TYR A 241 16.20 -9.80 0.53
C TYR A 241 16.08 -10.85 -0.58
N SER A 242 17.01 -10.86 -1.55
CA SER A 242 17.14 -11.96 -2.50
C SER A 242 17.53 -13.27 -1.81
N ALA A 243 18.44 -13.22 -0.83
CA ALA A 243 18.79 -14.37 -0.02
C ALA A 243 17.61 -14.85 0.84
N VAL A 244 16.88 -13.93 1.49
CA VAL A 244 15.66 -14.25 2.26
C VAL A 244 14.65 -14.99 1.39
N ARG A 245 14.34 -14.46 0.20
CA ARG A 245 13.39 -15.11 -0.71
C ARG A 245 13.87 -16.46 -1.23
N THR A 246 15.18 -16.60 -1.44
CA THR A 246 15.79 -17.89 -1.83
C THR A 246 15.66 -18.93 -0.71
N ASP A 247 15.91 -18.53 0.54
CA ASP A 247 15.77 -19.44 1.67
C ASP A 247 14.30 -19.72 2.01
N LEU A 248 13.41 -18.73 1.87
CA LEU A 248 11.95 -18.91 1.93
C LEU A 248 11.48 -19.96 0.92
N ALA A 249 11.90 -19.87 -0.36
CA ALA A 249 11.57 -20.86 -1.38
C ALA A 249 12.06 -22.29 -1.04
N ARG A 250 13.17 -22.40 -0.29
CA ARG A 250 13.73 -23.67 0.18
C ARG A 250 12.97 -24.21 1.40
N ALA A 251 12.65 -23.34 2.36
CA ALA A 251 11.97 -23.68 3.61
C ALA A 251 10.48 -23.98 3.40
N TRP A 252 9.83 -23.31 2.45
CA TRP A 252 8.39 -23.43 2.20
C TRP A 252 7.87 -24.87 2.03
N PRO A 253 8.44 -25.74 1.17
CA PRO A 253 7.97 -27.11 1.03
C PRO A 253 8.28 -28.00 2.25
N LEU A 254 9.16 -27.55 3.16
CA LEU A 254 9.55 -28.27 4.37
C LEU A 254 8.78 -27.82 5.61
N ARG A 255 7.98 -26.74 5.51
CA ARG A 255 7.25 -26.20 6.65
C ARG A 255 6.33 -27.25 7.28
N PRO A 256 6.16 -27.25 8.62
CA PRO A 256 5.22 -28.14 9.28
C PRO A 256 3.82 -28.04 8.68
N ALA A 257 3.27 -29.18 8.27
CA ALA A 257 1.90 -29.25 7.77
C ALA A 257 0.94 -29.05 8.94
N SER A 258 -0.10 -28.25 8.74
CA SER A 258 -1.13 -28.08 9.76
C SER A 258 -1.74 -29.45 10.10
N MET A 259 -1.88 -29.76 11.38
CA MET A 259 -2.79 -30.86 11.76
C MET A 259 -4.18 -30.46 11.25
N ARG A 260 -4.70 -31.20 10.27
CA ARG A 260 -6.11 -31.03 9.88
C ARG A 260 -6.93 -31.33 11.12
N VAL A 261 -7.63 -30.33 11.64
CA VAL A 261 -8.72 -30.54 12.60
C VAL A 261 -9.89 -31.14 11.81
N GLY A 262 -9.73 -32.40 11.40
CA GLY A 262 -10.77 -33.31 10.97
C GLY A 262 -10.90 -34.41 12.01
N PRO A 263 -12.06 -35.11 12.08
CA PRO A 263 -12.25 -36.11 13.11
C PRO A 263 -11.12 -37.12 13.01
N GLY A 264 -10.47 -37.39 14.16
CA GLY A 264 -9.37 -38.34 14.22
C GLY A 264 -9.77 -39.73 13.70
N PRO A 265 -8.89 -40.74 13.81
CA PRO A 265 -9.11 -42.09 13.27
C PRO A 265 -10.39 -42.81 13.77
N LEU A 266 -11.16 -42.20 14.67
CA LEU A 266 -12.41 -42.68 15.26
C LEU A 266 -13.67 -41.89 14.79
N GLY A 267 -13.59 -41.12 13.68
CA GLY A 267 -14.66 -40.29 13.12
C GLY A 267 -15.89 -41.03 12.57
N GLY A 268 -16.57 -41.82 13.41
CA GLY A 268 -17.69 -42.68 13.04
C GLY A 268 -19.08 -42.21 13.51
N LEU A 269 -19.23 -41.08 14.20
CA LEU A 269 -20.54 -40.63 14.69
C LEU A 269 -20.69 -39.11 14.53
N GLY A 270 -21.37 -38.70 13.44
CA GLY A 270 -21.81 -37.32 13.21
C GLY A 270 -20.70 -36.36 12.79
N ALA A 271 -20.20 -36.47 11.56
CA ALA A 271 -19.27 -35.47 11.04
C ALA A 271 -20.03 -34.17 10.76
N ALA A 272 -19.77 -33.14 11.59
CA ALA A 272 -19.97 -31.76 11.17
C ALA A 272 -19.26 -31.53 9.83
N ALA A 273 -19.80 -30.68 8.96
CA ALA A 273 -19.09 -30.27 7.77
C ALA A 273 -17.69 -29.76 8.16
N PRO A 274 -16.64 -30.02 7.37
CA PRO A 274 -15.32 -29.47 7.66
C PRO A 274 -15.45 -27.95 7.83
N PRO A 275 -14.75 -27.35 8.82
CA PRO A 275 -14.87 -25.92 9.09
C PRO A 275 -14.49 -25.11 7.85
N ASP A 276 -15.23 -24.04 7.62
CA ASP A 276 -14.97 -23.11 6.52
C ASP A 276 -13.86 -22.14 6.96
N LEU A 277 -12.61 -22.50 6.66
CA LEU A 277 -11.44 -21.77 7.14
C LEU A 277 -10.98 -20.71 6.14
N ALA A 278 -10.81 -19.48 6.59
CA ALA A 278 -10.03 -18.45 5.92
C ALA A 278 -8.54 -18.60 6.29
N THR A 279 -7.66 -18.57 5.29
CA THR A 279 -6.22 -18.41 5.50
C THR A 279 -5.88 -16.92 5.52
N VAL A 280 -5.36 -16.42 6.63
CA VAL A 280 -5.00 -15.01 6.82
C VAL A 280 -3.49 -14.90 6.98
N VAL A 281 -2.84 -14.05 6.18
CA VAL A 281 -1.46 -13.64 6.46
C VAL A 281 -1.52 -12.37 7.28
N TRP A 282 -1.00 -12.43 8.50
CA TRP A 282 -0.99 -11.33 9.45
C TRP A 282 0.42 -10.74 9.57
N THR A 283 0.52 -9.46 9.21
CA THR A 283 1.71 -8.62 9.34
C THR A 283 1.45 -7.51 10.36
N SER A 284 2.53 -6.96 10.91
CA SER A 284 2.50 -5.79 11.80
C SER A 284 3.91 -5.23 11.93
N ASP A 285 4.03 -3.94 12.22
CA ASP A 285 5.29 -3.27 12.54
C ASP A 285 6.33 -3.48 11.41
N ILE A 286 5.90 -3.20 10.17
CA ILE A 286 6.76 -3.23 8.97
C ILE A 286 7.75 -2.06 9.00
N HIS A 287 7.37 -0.91 9.57
CA HIS A 287 8.28 0.20 9.85
C HIS A 287 9.05 0.65 8.61
N CYS A 288 8.34 0.76 7.49
CA CYS A 288 8.85 1.08 6.17
C CYS A 288 9.98 0.17 5.65
N GLN A 289 10.00 -1.10 6.08
CA GLN A 289 10.91 -2.09 5.51
C GLN A 289 10.41 -2.58 4.16
N THR A 290 10.56 -1.77 3.11
CA THR A 290 10.11 -2.09 1.74
C THR A 290 10.72 -3.36 1.16
N GLY A 291 11.93 -3.74 1.59
CA GLY A 291 12.55 -5.01 1.21
C GLY A 291 11.77 -6.25 1.66
N MET A 292 10.93 -6.12 2.70
CA MET A 292 10.03 -7.18 3.16
C MET A 292 8.76 -7.30 2.31
N SER A 293 8.36 -6.28 1.56
CA SER A 293 7.11 -6.32 0.77
C SER A 293 7.07 -7.51 -0.21
N PRO A 294 8.13 -7.79 -1.02
CA PRO A 294 8.13 -8.98 -1.88
C PRO A 294 8.08 -10.31 -1.10
N VAL A 295 8.62 -10.34 0.11
CA VAL A 295 8.58 -11.52 1.00
C VAL A 295 7.15 -11.75 1.48
N ILE A 296 6.46 -10.69 1.94
CA ILE A 296 5.04 -10.72 2.31
C ILE A 296 4.19 -11.20 1.12
N GLY A 297 4.40 -10.62 -0.07
CA GLY A 297 3.69 -10.99 -1.29
C GLY A 297 3.90 -12.46 -1.69
N ASP A 298 5.09 -13.01 -1.50
CA ASP A 298 5.37 -14.44 -1.73
C ASP A 298 4.63 -15.32 -0.71
N VAL A 299 4.61 -14.95 0.57
CA VAL A 299 3.89 -15.71 1.61
C VAL A 299 2.37 -15.69 1.37
N VAL A 300 1.79 -14.52 1.07
CA VAL A 300 0.37 -14.37 0.73
C VAL A 300 0.00 -15.25 -0.47
N ARG A 301 0.83 -15.22 -1.52
CA ARG A 301 0.60 -16.04 -2.72
C ARG A 301 0.76 -17.52 -2.47
N TRP A 302 1.81 -17.94 -1.77
CA TRP A 302 2.13 -19.36 -1.61
C TRP A 302 1.29 -20.05 -0.54
N SER A 303 0.71 -19.27 0.39
CA SER A 303 -0.26 -19.78 1.37
C SER A 303 -1.68 -19.90 0.83
N ASP A 304 -1.94 -19.40 -0.39
CA ASP A 304 -3.29 -19.28 -0.94
C ASP A 304 -4.18 -18.47 0.02
N ALA A 305 -3.64 -17.34 0.51
CA ALA A 305 -4.28 -16.52 1.50
C ALA A 305 -5.57 -15.90 0.96
N ASP A 306 -6.60 -15.89 1.80
CA ASP A 306 -7.88 -15.25 1.52
C ASP A 306 -7.89 -13.76 1.92
N LEU A 307 -6.98 -13.38 2.81
CA LEU A 307 -6.89 -12.05 3.40
C LEU A 307 -5.44 -11.74 3.80
N HIS A 308 -4.98 -10.56 3.43
CA HIS A 308 -3.86 -9.90 4.07
C HIS A 308 -4.39 -9.00 5.20
N MET A 309 -3.90 -9.20 6.43
CA MET A 309 -4.29 -8.40 7.59
C MET A 309 -3.06 -7.70 8.12
N ASP A 310 -3.09 -6.38 8.17
CA ASP A 310 -2.00 -5.57 8.70
C ASP A 310 -2.40 -4.93 10.05
N GLY A 311 -1.61 -5.21 11.07
CA GLY A 311 -1.80 -4.81 12.46
C GLY A 311 -1.34 -3.40 12.80
N GLY A 312 -0.89 -2.61 11.81
CA GLY A 312 -0.41 -1.25 11.98
C GLY A 312 1.10 -1.14 12.01
N ASP A 313 1.55 0.11 12.03
CA ASP A 313 2.95 0.54 11.94
C ASP A 313 3.61 0.09 10.63
N ILE A 314 2.97 0.43 9.52
CA ILE A 314 3.54 0.28 8.18
C ILE A 314 4.62 1.34 7.96
N THR A 315 4.44 2.54 8.51
CA THR A 315 5.41 3.65 8.41
C THR A 315 6.29 3.76 9.67
N MET A 316 7.33 4.60 9.64
CA MET A 316 8.16 4.94 10.81
C MET A 316 7.69 6.21 11.52
N THR A 317 7.03 7.13 10.82
CA THR A 317 6.54 8.39 11.40
C THR A 317 5.15 8.77 10.89
N GLY A 318 4.73 8.20 9.76
CA GLY A 318 3.42 8.47 9.16
C GLY A 318 3.41 9.78 8.39
N THR A 319 4.56 10.19 7.86
CA THR A 319 4.63 11.33 6.93
C THR A 319 4.10 10.96 5.55
N ASP A 320 3.67 11.95 4.77
CA ASP A 320 3.21 11.70 3.39
C ASP A 320 4.30 11.05 2.52
N ALA A 321 5.57 11.39 2.75
CA ALA A 321 6.71 10.77 2.07
C ALA A 321 6.84 9.26 2.31
N GLU A 322 6.30 8.77 3.41
CA GLU A 322 6.29 7.34 3.77
C GLU A 322 5.08 6.59 3.19
N ASN A 323 4.19 7.24 2.44
CA ASN A 323 3.10 6.52 1.74
C ASN A 323 3.62 5.49 0.73
N VAL A 324 4.86 5.66 0.25
CA VAL A 324 5.57 4.65 -0.54
C VAL A 324 5.72 3.29 0.18
N CYS A 325 5.74 3.28 1.52
CA CYS A 325 5.85 2.07 2.31
C CYS A 325 4.56 1.25 2.18
N VAL A 326 3.40 1.90 2.22
CA VAL A 326 2.08 1.28 1.98
C VAL A 326 1.97 0.80 0.53
N ASP A 327 2.38 1.64 -0.42
CA ASP A 327 2.39 1.30 -1.84
C ASP A 327 3.25 0.06 -2.12
N SER A 328 4.42 -0.03 -1.49
CA SER A 328 5.34 -1.15 -1.68
C SER A 328 4.70 -2.48 -1.28
N VAL A 329 3.97 -2.50 -0.17
CA VAL A 329 3.21 -3.69 0.27
C VAL A 329 2.11 -4.00 -0.73
N ASP A 330 1.25 -3.04 -1.06
CA ASP A 330 0.13 -3.23 -1.99
C ASP A 330 0.58 -3.82 -3.35
N HIS A 331 1.67 -3.27 -3.91
CA HIS A 331 2.21 -3.75 -5.19
C HIS A 331 2.75 -5.19 -5.13
N ALA A 332 3.19 -5.65 -3.97
CA ALA A 332 3.71 -7.00 -3.80
C ALA A 332 2.59 -8.04 -3.63
N LEU A 333 1.43 -7.62 -3.12
CA LEU A 333 0.28 -8.47 -2.88
C LEU A 333 -0.39 -8.94 -4.18
N PRO A 334 -0.98 -10.15 -4.21
CA PRO A 334 -1.84 -10.56 -5.32
C PRO A 334 -3.09 -9.66 -5.39
N SER A 335 -3.44 -9.21 -6.59
CA SER A 335 -4.54 -8.25 -6.82
C SER A 335 -5.94 -8.77 -6.45
N ASP A 336 -6.08 -10.09 -6.26
CA ASP A 336 -7.32 -10.77 -5.91
C ASP A 336 -7.45 -11.06 -4.40
N VAL A 337 -6.42 -10.76 -3.60
CA VAL A 337 -6.44 -10.91 -2.15
C VAL A 337 -6.74 -9.55 -1.51
N PRO A 338 -7.86 -9.38 -0.80
CA PRO A 338 -8.16 -8.13 -0.11
C PRO A 338 -7.20 -7.89 1.06
N SER A 339 -7.02 -6.62 1.41
CA SER A 339 -6.27 -6.18 2.59
C SER A 339 -7.19 -5.52 3.62
N VAL A 340 -6.95 -5.81 4.90
CA VAL A 340 -7.50 -5.07 6.04
C VAL A 340 -6.37 -4.47 6.87
N PHE A 341 -6.55 -3.24 7.35
CA PHE A 341 -5.52 -2.47 8.06
C PHE A 341 -6.11 -1.75 9.28
N VAL A 342 -5.38 -1.75 10.39
CA VAL A 342 -5.62 -0.86 11.52
C VAL A 342 -4.43 0.08 11.70
N LYS A 343 -4.68 1.36 11.95
CA LYS A 343 -3.62 2.35 12.18
C LYS A 343 -2.86 2.04 13.47
N GLY A 344 -1.54 1.92 13.40
CA GLY A 344 -0.68 1.89 14.58
C GLY A 344 -0.26 3.28 15.05
N ASN A 345 0.67 3.36 16.01
CA ASN A 345 1.18 4.64 16.51
C ASN A 345 2.24 5.24 15.58
N HIS A 346 2.99 4.49 14.79
CA HIS A 346 3.90 5.04 13.77
C HIS A 346 3.21 5.39 12.43
N ASP A 347 1.90 5.16 12.33
CA ASP A 347 1.06 5.57 11.21
C ASP A 347 0.25 6.84 11.53
N SER A 348 -0.17 7.57 10.49
CA SER A 348 -0.99 8.78 10.58
C SER A 348 -2.34 8.65 9.87
N LEU A 349 -3.16 9.68 9.98
CA LEU A 349 -4.37 9.82 9.15
C LEU A 349 -4.05 9.90 7.65
N ASP A 350 -2.84 10.30 7.27
CA ASP A 350 -2.38 10.27 5.88
C ASP A 350 -2.05 8.83 5.44
N THR A 351 -1.41 8.03 6.29
CA THR A 351 -1.24 6.57 6.04
C THR A 351 -2.60 5.89 5.85
N VAL A 352 -3.58 6.20 6.72
CA VAL A 352 -4.96 5.69 6.62
C VAL A 352 -5.63 6.11 5.30
N ARG A 353 -5.49 7.38 4.91
CA ARG A 353 -6.04 7.88 3.64
C ARG A 353 -5.44 7.13 2.46
N ARG A 354 -4.12 6.90 2.48
CA ARG A 354 -3.43 6.18 1.41
C ARG A 354 -3.89 4.74 1.30
N ALA A 355 -3.99 4.01 2.41
CA ALA A 355 -4.50 2.65 2.42
C ALA A 355 -5.91 2.56 1.77
N ARG A 356 -6.79 3.53 2.06
CA ARG A 356 -8.12 3.60 1.41
C ARG A 356 -8.06 3.87 -0.09
N GLU A 357 -7.14 4.72 -0.55
CA GLU A 357 -6.96 5.01 -1.97
C GLU A 357 -6.50 3.78 -2.77
N LEU A 358 -5.71 2.91 -2.13
CA LEU A 358 -5.30 1.60 -2.65
C LEU A 358 -6.43 0.56 -2.59
N GLY A 359 -7.56 0.88 -1.95
CA GLY A 359 -8.73 0.00 -1.83
C GLY A 359 -8.68 -0.95 -0.64
N TRP A 360 -7.78 -0.73 0.32
CA TRP A 360 -7.74 -1.52 1.55
C TRP A 360 -8.93 -1.17 2.45
N THR A 361 -9.40 -2.17 3.21
CA THR A 361 -10.42 -1.97 4.23
C THR A 361 -9.75 -1.47 5.51
N VAL A 362 -10.10 -0.26 5.97
CA VAL A 362 -9.52 0.30 7.21
C VAL A 362 -10.49 0.12 8.37
N VAL A 363 -9.99 -0.35 9.52
CA VAL A 363 -10.76 -0.61 10.75
C VAL A 363 -10.76 0.61 11.67
N GLU A 364 -11.89 1.32 11.77
CA GLU A 364 -12.00 2.62 12.46
C GLU A 364 -13.28 2.75 13.31
N GLY A 365 -13.43 1.89 14.31
CA GLY A 365 -14.49 2.00 15.33
C GLY A 365 -15.85 1.45 14.91
N GLU A 366 -15.95 0.79 13.76
CA GLU A 366 -17.14 0.06 13.31
C GLU A 366 -16.73 -1.32 12.77
N PRO A 367 -17.56 -2.37 12.93
CA PRO A 367 -17.27 -3.68 12.37
C PRO A 367 -17.21 -3.64 10.83
N VAL A 368 -16.21 -4.32 10.27
CA VAL A 368 -16.03 -4.49 8.82
C VAL A 368 -16.09 -5.96 8.44
N GLU A 369 -16.71 -6.23 7.28
CA GLU A 369 -16.78 -7.57 6.69
C GLU A 369 -15.77 -7.68 5.55
N VAL A 370 -14.79 -8.56 5.69
CA VAL A 370 -13.74 -8.75 4.68
C VAL A 370 -13.38 -10.23 4.60
N ALA A 371 -13.33 -10.78 3.38
CA ALA A 371 -13.09 -12.20 3.16
C ALA A 371 -13.95 -13.10 4.11
N GLY A 372 -15.24 -12.80 4.27
CA GLY A 372 -16.16 -13.57 5.12
C GLY A 372 -15.83 -13.57 6.62
N LEU A 373 -15.02 -12.61 7.09
CA LEU A 373 -14.69 -12.38 8.49
C LEU A 373 -15.22 -11.02 8.94
N THR A 374 -15.79 -10.98 10.14
CA THR A 374 -16.15 -9.75 10.85
C THR A 374 -14.97 -9.29 11.71
N VAL A 375 -14.41 -8.12 11.41
CA VAL A 375 -13.28 -7.54 12.15
C VAL A 375 -13.72 -6.23 12.78
N PHE A 376 -13.42 -6.03 14.06
CA PHE A 376 -13.65 -4.77 14.78
C PHE A 376 -12.35 -4.24 15.35
N GLY A 377 -12.26 -2.94 15.59
CA GLY A 377 -11.06 -2.29 16.11
C GLY A 377 -11.10 -0.79 15.90
N ALA A 378 -10.02 -0.11 16.27
CA ALA A 378 -9.83 1.30 15.99
C ALA A 378 -8.33 1.63 15.92
N GLY A 379 -8.00 2.62 15.09
CA GLY A 379 -6.62 3.12 14.96
C GLY A 379 -6.11 3.77 16.25
N ASP A 380 -4.83 3.58 16.55
CA ASP A 380 -4.18 4.15 17.74
C ASP A 380 -4.37 5.68 17.77
N PRO A 381 -4.78 6.29 18.89
CA PRO A 381 -5.01 7.74 18.98
C PRO A 381 -3.70 8.55 18.89
N ARG A 382 -2.56 7.88 19.05
CA ARG A 382 -1.22 8.47 18.98
C ARG A 382 -0.67 8.43 17.57
N ARG A 383 0.25 9.37 17.32
CA ARG A 383 1.25 9.31 16.28
C ARG A 383 2.63 9.48 16.92
N THR A 384 3.45 8.44 16.92
CA THR A 384 4.84 8.46 17.36
C THR A 384 5.68 9.10 16.27
N VAL A 385 6.18 10.29 16.58
CA VAL A 385 7.07 11.00 15.68
C VAL A 385 8.49 10.68 16.07
N PHE A 386 9.21 10.01 15.18
CA PHE A 386 10.63 9.73 15.42
C PHE A 386 11.42 11.05 15.30
N PRO A 387 12.36 11.37 16.21
CA PRO A 387 12.70 10.70 17.46
C PRO A 387 11.99 11.28 18.71
N SER A 388 11.09 12.26 18.59
CA SER A 388 10.60 13.01 19.77
C SER A 388 9.39 12.39 20.50
N GLY A 389 8.81 11.31 19.99
CA GLY A 389 7.81 10.49 20.68
C GLY A 389 6.36 10.82 20.30
N ASP A 390 5.43 10.45 21.18
CA ASP A 390 3.99 10.40 20.86
C ASP A 390 3.33 11.79 20.87
N VAL A 391 2.56 12.08 19.82
CA VAL A 391 1.58 13.17 19.77
C VAL A 391 0.16 12.61 19.61
N MET A 392 -0.85 13.25 20.21
CA MET A 392 -2.24 12.83 20.03
C MET A 392 -2.79 13.46 18.75
N GLU A 393 -2.95 12.65 17.71
CA GLU A 393 -3.34 13.13 16.37
C GLU A 393 -4.82 13.56 16.33
N THR A 394 -5.69 12.85 17.04
CA THR A 394 -7.14 13.11 17.11
C THR A 394 -7.55 13.95 18.33
N GLY A 395 -6.60 14.27 19.22
CA GLY A 395 -6.84 14.97 20.48
C GLY A 395 -7.51 14.14 21.58
N GLU A 396 -7.94 12.91 21.28
CA GLU A 396 -8.43 11.94 22.26
C GLU A 396 -7.26 11.40 23.10
N THR A 397 -7.43 11.27 24.41
CA THR A 397 -6.35 10.68 25.25
C THR A 397 -6.29 9.16 25.12
N THR A 398 -5.15 8.57 25.46
CA THR A 398 -4.97 7.11 25.54
C THR A 398 -6.03 6.45 26.46
N GLU A 399 -6.35 7.09 27.58
CA GLU A 399 -7.37 6.61 28.52
C GLU A 399 -8.79 6.71 27.94
N GLU A 400 -9.12 7.84 27.29
CA GLU A 400 -10.42 8.05 26.64
C GLU A 400 -10.64 7.03 25.52
N PHE A 401 -9.63 6.85 24.66
CA PHE A 401 -9.64 5.87 23.58
C PHE A 401 -9.85 4.45 24.11
N THR A 402 -9.10 4.06 25.15
CA THR A 402 -9.21 2.72 25.75
C THR A 402 -10.60 2.46 26.31
N ALA A 403 -11.18 3.43 27.03
CA ALA A 403 -12.52 3.31 27.61
C ALA A 403 -13.60 3.23 26.51
N ARG A 404 -13.46 4.04 25.46
CA ARG A 404 -14.36 4.02 24.31
C ARG A 404 -14.28 2.70 23.55
N LEU A 405 -13.07 2.26 23.19
CA LEU A 405 -12.85 1.00 22.47
C LEU A 405 -13.49 -0.19 23.20
N ALA A 406 -13.34 -0.27 24.53
CA ALA A 406 -13.95 -1.32 25.32
C ALA A 406 -15.49 -1.30 25.24
N ALA A 407 -16.11 -0.12 25.39
CA ALA A 407 -17.56 0.03 25.27
C ALA A 407 -18.06 -0.28 23.85
N ASP A 408 -17.29 0.09 22.84
CA ASP A 408 -17.62 -0.11 21.43
C ASP A 408 -17.52 -1.59 21.06
N SER A 409 -16.51 -2.32 21.56
CA SER A 409 -16.39 -3.77 21.40
C SER A 409 -17.62 -4.51 21.91
N CYS A 410 -18.15 -4.14 23.09
CA CYS A 410 -19.36 -4.76 23.63
C CYS A 410 -20.60 -4.55 22.74
N ARG A 411 -20.63 -3.44 21.96
CA ARG A 411 -21.73 -3.12 21.05
C ARG A 411 -21.55 -3.76 19.67
N ALA A 412 -20.31 -3.90 19.24
CA ALA A 412 -19.93 -4.48 17.96
C ALA A 412 -20.29 -5.97 17.88
N ASP A 413 -20.17 -6.70 19.01
CA ASP A 413 -20.37 -8.16 19.08
C ASP A 413 -19.54 -8.91 18.01
N ALA A 414 -18.32 -8.42 17.78
CA ALA A 414 -17.38 -8.98 16.84
C ALA A 414 -16.42 -9.93 17.56
N GLY A 415 -16.26 -11.15 17.02
CA GLY A 415 -15.35 -12.15 17.60
C GLY A 415 -13.87 -11.79 17.50
N LEU A 416 -13.48 -10.91 16.57
CA LEU A 416 -12.10 -10.53 16.30
C LEU A 416 -11.87 -9.03 16.47
N LEU A 417 -11.02 -8.68 17.44
CA LEU A 417 -10.55 -7.33 17.73
C LEU A 417 -9.13 -7.13 17.17
N LEU A 418 -9.00 -6.27 16.15
CA LEU A 418 -7.74 -5.87 15.54
C LEU A 418 -7.37 -4.47 16.02
N VAL A 419 -6.38 -4.37 16.91
CA VAL A 419 -5.90 -3.10 17.47
C VAL A 419 -4.40 -3.21 17.66
N HIS A 420 -3.67 -2.19 17.24
CA HIS A 420 -2.21 -2.22 17.22
C HIS A 420 -1.60 -2.43 18.61
N ASP A 421 -1.88 -1.55 19.58
CA ASP A 421 -1.35 -1.67 20.94
C ASP A 421 -2.24 -2.60 21.81
N PRO A 422 -1.69 -3.70 22.36
CA PRO A 422 -2.45 -4.61 23.22
C PRO A 422 -3.11 -3.92 24.41
N ARG A 423 -2.50 -2.87 24.97
CA ARG A 423 -2.98 -2.17 26.18
C ARG A 423 -4.39 -1.60 26.00
N HIS A 424 -4.73 -1.20 24.78
CA HIS A 424 -6.05 -0.67 24.46
C HIS A 424 -7.13 -1.75 24.40
N ALA A 425 -6.75 -2.99 24.06
CA ALA A 425 -7.67 -4.12 23.97
C ALA A 425 -7.92 -4.82 25.32
N GLU A 426 -6.99 -4.68 26.28
CA GLU A 426 -7.03 -5.38 27.56
C GLU A 426 -8.38 -5.27 28.29
N PRO A 427 -9.04 -4.09 28.43
CA PRO A 427 -10.33 -4.01 29.11
C PRO A 427 -11.46 -4.73 28.38
N ALA A 428 -11.47 -4.73 27.04
CA ALA A 428 -12.46 -5.43 26.24
C ALA A 428 -12.32 -6.96 26.40
N LEU A 429 -11.09 -7.47 26.33
CA LEU A 429 -10.79 -8.89 26.51
C LEU A 429 -11.06 -9.34 27.95
N ALA A 430 -10.74 -8.50 28.94
CA ALA A 430 -10.95 -8.81 30.35
C ALA A 430 -12.44 -8.95 30.71
N SER A 431 -13.28 -8.09 30.12
CA SER A 431 -14.73 -8.07 30.35
C SER A 431 -15.51 -9.06 29.50
N GLY A 432 -14.87 -9.71 28.52
CA GLY A 432 -15.53 -10.62 27.57
C GLY A 432 -16.31 -9.90 26.48
N CYS A 433 -16.00 -8.61 26.24
CA CYS A 433 -16.58 -7.83 25.15
C CYS A 433 -15.87 -8.06 23.80
N ALA A 434 -14.76 -8.79 23.80
CA ALA A 434 -14.10 -9.32 22.61
C ALA A 434 -13.54 -10.70 22.94
N ASP A 435 -13.67 -11.64 21.99
CA ASP A 435 -13.20 -13.02 22.17
C ASP A 435 -11.71 -13.14 21.87
N TYR A 436 -11.24 -12.56 20.76
CA TYR A 436 -9.87 -12.66 20.27
C TYR A 436 -9.29 -11.28 19.95
N GLY A 437 -8.11 -10.98 20.50
CA GLY A 437 -7.34 -9.78 20.21
C GLY A 437 -6.08 -10.07 19.42
N LEU A 438 -5.92 -9.40 18.27
CA LEU A 438 -4.73 -9.43 17.43
C LEU A 438 -4.01 -8.07 17.53
N HIS A 439 -2.75 -8.09 17.95
CA HIS A 439 -1.97 -6.90 18.26
C HIS A 439 -0.53 -6.92 17.73
N GLY A 440 0.08 -5.75 17.58
CA GLY A 440 1.50 -5.54 17.29
C GLY A 440 2.20 -4.79 18.42
N HIS A 441 2.91 -3.72 18.07
CA HIS A 441 3.50 -2.70 18.95
C HIS A 441 4.70 -3.13 19.78
N TRP A 442 4.73 -4.37 20.29
CA TRP A 442 5.76 -4.80 21.24
C TRP A 442 7.05 -5.28 20.57
N HIS A 443 7.05 -5.40 19.23
CA HIS A 443 8.15 -5.96 18.43
C HIS A 443 8.60 -7.34 18.96
N ARG A 444 7.66 -8.09 19.56
CA ARG A 444 7.91 -9.37 20.20
C ARG A 444 6.67 -10.25 20.13
N ARG A 445 6.86 -11.47 19.64
CA ARG A 445 5.83 -12.50 19.66
C ARG A 445 5.32 -12.78 21.08
N VAL A 446 4.01 -12.79 21.21
CA VAL A 446 3.27 -13.45 22.29
C VAL A 446 2.31 -14.43 21.63
N GLU A 447 2.55 -15.73 21.83
CA GLU A 447 1.66 -16.79 21.35
C GLU A 447 0.24 -16.60 21.94
N PRO A 448 -0.80 -17.17 21.30
CA PRO A 448 -2.17 -17.03 21.79
C PRO A 448 -2.32 -17.48 23.25
N GLU A 449 -2.63 -16.53 24.13
CA GLU A 449 -2.81 -16.77 25.56
C GLU A 449 -4.16 -16.25 26.05
N ARG A 450 -4.73 -16.92 27.06
CA ARG A 450 -5.94 -16.42 27.72
C ARG A 450 -5.62 -15.12 28.45
N TYR A 451 -6.44 -14.09 28.22
CA TYR A 451 -6.34 -12.82 28.92
C TYR A 451 -7.73 -12.41 29.41
N GLY A 452 -7.94 -12.49 30.73
CA GLY A 452 -9.25 -12.33 31.34
C GLY A 452 -10.25 -13.33 30.76
N GLN A 453 -11.27 -12.86 30.05
CA GLN A 453 -12.29 -13.73 29.43
C GLN A 453 -11.99 -14.10 27.98
N GLY A 454 -11.23 -13.27 27.27
CA GLY A 454 -10.82 -13.48 25.89
C GLY A 454 -9.43 -14.12 25.74
N VAL A 455 -8.88 -13.99 24.54
CA VAL A 455 -7.56 -14.46 24.14
C VAL A 455 -6.82 -13.31 23.47
N ARG A 456 -5.55 -13.11 23.83
CA ARG A 456 -4.68 -12.16 23.13
C ARG A 456 -3.52 -12.88 22.45
N THR A 457 -3.07 -12.33 21.34
CA THR A 457 -1.78 -12.65 20.74
C THR A 457 -1.13 -11.37 20.24
N VAL A 458 0.19 -11.34 20.25
CA VAL A 458 0.97 -10.19 19.79
C VAL A 458 1.93 -10.69 18.71
N GLY A 459 1.84 -10.11 17.52
CA GLY A 459 2.81 -10.30 16.45
C GLY A 459 4.16 -9.69 16.84
N SER A 460 5.25 -10.27 16.36
CA SER A 460 6.54 -9.59 16.40
C SER A 460 6.58 -8.48 15.34
N THR A 461 7.78 -7.97 15.04
CA THR A 461 7.97 -7.05 13.92
C THR A 461 8.12 -7.76 12.59
N THR A 462 7.32 -7.39 11.58
CA THR A 462 7.46 -7.87 10.20
C THR A 462 8.67 -7.22 9.50
N GLY A 463 9.04 -6.01 9.89
CA GLY A 463 10.17 -5.27 9.33
C GLY A 463 11.52 -5.51 9.99
N GLY A 464 11.58 -6.21 11.13
CA GLY A 464 12.81 -6.29 11.95
C GLY A 464 13.14 -4.94 12.61
N ALA A 465 12.12 -4.21 13.02
CA ALA A 465 12.22 -2.90 13.64
C ALA A 465 12.79 -2.97 15.05
N LEU A 466 13.85 -2.21 15.33
CA LEU A 466 14.35 -1.98 16.68
C LEU A 466 13.80 -0.65 17.20
N ALA A 467 13.52 -0.60 18.51
CA ALA A 467 13.22 0.66 19.17
C ALA A 467 14.36 1.68 18.90
N GLU A 468 13.97 2.90 18.58
CA GLU A 468 14.89 4.03 18.35
C GLU A 468 15.88 3.87 17.18
N ALA A 469 15.62 2.97 16.23
CA ALA A 469 16.45 2.75 15.05
C ALA A 469 15.67 2.90 13.75
N LEU A 470 16.37 3.30 12.68
CA LEU A 470 15.82 3.20 11.33
C LEU A 470 15.76 1.74 10.92
N THR A 471 14.61 1.31 10.47
CA THR A 471 14.39 -0.04 9.96
C THR A 471 14.90 -0.24 8.53
N PRO A 472 14.68 0.69 7.54
CA PRO A 472 15.04 0.46 6.16
C PRO A 472 16.48 -0.07 5.94
N GLY A 473 16.59 -1.02 5.01
CA GLY A 473 17.83 -1.74 4.70
C GLY A 473 17.79 -3.22 5.11
N PRO A 474 18.95 -3.89 5.25
CA PRO A 474 19.02 -5.22 5.85
C PRO A 474 18.50 -5.22 7.29
N LEU A 475 17.86 -6.31 7.71
CA LEU A 475 17.20 -6.44 9.02
C LEU A 475 18.13 -6.08 10.19
N LYS A 476 17.61 -5.30 11.14
CA LYS A 476 18.35 -4.90 12.36
C LYS A 476 18.08 -5.84 13.55
N MET A 477 16.99 -6.59 13.48
CA MET A 477 16.67 -7.72 14.35
C MET A 477 15.86 -8.76 13.58
N GLY A 478 15.61 -9.91 14.18
CA GLY A 478 14.77 -10.93 13.56
C GLY A 478 13.38 -10.39 13.22
N ALA A 479 12.92 -10.67 12.00
CA ALA A 479 11.58 -10.32 11.54
C ALA A 479 10.65 -11.54 11.63
N GLU A 480 9.35 -11.30 11.71
CA GLU A 480 8.34 -12.36 11.75
C GLU A 480 7.02 -11.91 11.15
N MET A 481 6.36 -12.83 10.45
CA MET A 481 4.94 -12.70 10.07
C MET A 481 4.20 -14.02 10.34
N SER A 482 2.88 -13.97 10.35
CA SER A 482 2.04 -15.08 10.78
C SER A 482 1.10 -15.56 9.68
N ILE A 483 0.90 -16.87 9.58
CA ILE A 483 -0.16 -17.49 8.77
C ILE A 483 -1.19 -18.06 9.74
N MET A 484 -2.39 -17.52 9.73
CA MET A 484 -3.50 -17.91 10.60
C MET A 484 -4.60 -18.63 9.83
N ARG A 485 -5.31 -19.51 10.53
CA ARG A 485 -6.58 -20.06 10.04
C ARG A 485 -7.71 -19.58 10.93
N ILE A 486 -8.73 -18.98 10.33
CA ILE A 486 -9.90 -18.43 11.05
C ILE A 486 -11.15 -19.09 10.49
N ASP A 487 -12.00 -19.64 11.36
CA ASP A 487 -13.30 -20.18 10.96
C ASP A 487 -14.25 -19.04 10.58
N ARG A 488 -14.65 -18.97 9.31
CA ARG A 488 -15.56 -17.95 8.76
C ARG A 488 -16.96 -18.02 9.34
N THR A 489 -17.37 -19.18 9.84
CA THR A 489 -18.71 -19.36 10.42
C THR A 489 -18.78 -18.77 11.82
N THR A 490 -17.71 -18.93 12.60
CA THR A 490 -17.69 -18.50 14.01
C THR A 490 -16.81 -17.30 14.28
N GLY A 491 -16.07 -16.79 13.28
CA GLY A 491 -15.05 -15.74 13.44
C GLY A 491 -13.85 -16.17 14.29
N ARG A 492 -13.65 -17.48 14.51
CA ARG A 492 -12.73 -18.00 15.53
C ARG A 492 -11.36 -18.34 14.93
N PRO A 493 -10.25 -17.74 15.38
CA PRO A 493 -8.92 -18.23 15.07
C PRO A 493 -8.73 -19.67 15.59
N VAL A 494 -8.23 -20.56 14.73
CA VAL A 494 -8.03 -21.99 15.03
C VAL A 494 -6.59 -22.23 15.42
N ASP A 495 -5.65 -21.79 14.59
CA ASP A 495 -4.22 -21.88 14.83
C ASP A 495 -3.44 -20.85 14.01
N VAL A 496 -2.19 -20.67 14.40
CA VAL A 496 -1.21 -19.78 13.77
C VAL A 496 0.10 -20.51 13.57
N GLN A 497 0.73 -20.29 12.42
CA GLN A 497 2.12 -20.66 12.15
C GLN A 497 2.93 -19.38 11.97
N TYR A 498 4.07 -19.30 12.65
CA TYR A 498 4.98 -18.17 12.55
C TYR A 498 6.07 -18.47 11.54
N MET A 499 6.41 -17.47 10.72
CA MET A 499 7.57 -17.48 9.84
C MET A 499 8.57 -16.45 10.35
N SER A 500 9.71 -16.91 10.87
CA SER A 500 10.77 -16.05 11.38
C SER A 500 11.88 -15.90 10.35
N ILE A 501 12.45 -14.71 10.24
CA ILE A 501 13.56 -14.37 9.34
C ILE A 501 14.72 -13.85 10.17
N GLY A 502 15.87 -14.52 10.08
CA GLY A 502 17.10 -14.13 10.75
C GLY A 502 17.81 -12.97 10.07
N MET A 503 18.66 -12.26 10.81
CA MET A 503 19.56 -11.24 10.25
C MET A 503 20.65 -11.83 9.33
N ASP A 504 20.76 -13.15 9.26
CA ASP A 504 21.59 -13.90 8.31
C ASP A 504 20.79 -14.37 7.08
N ALA A 505 19.58 -13.84 6.89
CA ALA A 505 18.62 -14.20 5.84
C ALA A 505 18.07 -15.63 5.92
N SER A 506 18.29 -16.35 7.02
CA SER A 506 17.65 -17.65 7.26
C SER A 506 16.14 -17.50 7.47
N VAL A 507 15.37 -18.46 6.98
CA VAL A 507 13.91 -18.50 7.12
C VAL A 507 13.50 -19.79 7.81
N GLU A 508 12.77 -19.66 8.92
CA GLU A 508 12.29 -20.77 9.73
C GLU A 508 10.77 -20.70 9.92
N PHE A 509 10.13 -21.87 9.96
CA PHE A 509 8.70 -21.99 10.26
C PHE A 509 8.50 -22.69 11.60
N SER A 510 7.64 -22.14 12.44
CA SER A 510 7.21 -22.81 13.65
C SER A 510 6.30 -24.01 13.35
N GLU A 511 6.12 -24.86 14.36
CA GLU A 511 4.93 -25.71 14.43
C GLU A 511 3.66 -24.84 14.48
N TRP A 512 2.53 -25.42 14.10
CA TRP A 512 1.24 -24.74 14.24
C TRP A 512 0.83 -24.67 15.71
N VAL A 513 0.55 -23.47 16.19
CA VAL A 513 0.12 -23.18 17.56
C VAL A 513 -1.40 -22.99 17.57
N SER A 514 -2.12 -23.81 18.33
CA SER A 514 -3.57 -23.70 18.46
C SER A 514 -3.98 -22.51 19.32
N PHE A 515 -5.03 -21.80 18.90
CA PHE A 515 -5.66 -20.78 19.74
C PHE A 515 -6.46 -21.44 20.87
N PRO A 516 -6.31 -20.98 22.12
CA PRO A 516 -7.22 -21.37 23.19
C PRO A 516 -8.63 -20.82 22.91
N GLU A 517 -9.64 -21.44 23.51
CA GLU A 517 -11.01 -20.89 23.51
C GLU A 517 -11.14 -19.81 24.57
N PRO A 518 -11.88 -18.70 24.36
CA PRO A 518 -12.32 -17.80 25.43
C PRO A 518 -13.00 -18.59 26.56
N ALA A 519 -12.89 -18.13 27.80
CA ALA A 519 -13.63 -18.72 28.91
C ALA A 519 -13.98 -17.68 29.98
N PRO A 520 -15.10 -17.88 30.70
CA PRO A 520 -15.45 -17.00 31.80
C PRO A 520 -14.31 -16.91 32.82
N ALA A 521 -14.12 -15.71 33.40
CA ALA A 521 -13.16 -15.52 34.47
C ALA A 521 -13.53 -16.45 35.65
N ILE A 522 -12.57 -17.24 36.13
CA ILE A 522 -12.77 -18.07 37.32
C ILE A 522 -12.77 -17.13 38.52
N VAL A 523 -13.97 -16.81 39.02
CA VAL A 523 -14.12 -16.11 40.30
C VAL A 523 -13.80 -17.12 41.41
N VAL A 524 -12.61 -17.01 41.99
CA VAL A 524 -12.30 -17.69 43.25
C VAL A 524 -12.92 -16.84 44.35
N GLU A 525 -14.12 -17.20 44.80
CA GLU A 525 -14.64 -16.65 46.05
C GLU A 525 -13.64 -16.99 47.16
N SER A 526 -13.06 -15.96 47.78
CA SER A 526 -12.30 -16.13 49.01
C SER A 526 -13.27 -16.64 50.05
N THR A 527 -13.16 -17.93 50.40
CA THR A 527 -13.75 -18.45 51.62
C THR A 527 -12.99 -17.82 52.79
N ASP A 528 -13.38 -16.59 53.16
CA ASP A 528 -13.07 -16.06 54.48
C ASP A 528 -13.69 -17.03 55.47
N GLY A 529 -12.81 -17.78 56.15
CA GLY A 529 -13.21 -18.73 57.17
C GLY A 529 -13.98 -18.00 58.27
N ASP A 530 -15.07 -18.64 58.71
CA ASP A 530 -15.71 -18.38 60.00
C ASP A 530 -14.64 -18.32 61.10
N GLU A 531 -14.17 -17.11 61.43
CA GLU A 531 -13.61 -16.85 62.75
C GLU A 531 -14.79 -16.81 63.72
N SER A 532 -15.07 -17.98 64.30
CA SER A 532 -15.90 -18.09 65.49
C SER A 532 -15.31 -17.22 66.61
N ASP A 533 -16.02 -16.14 66.90
CA ASP A 533 -15.84 -15.23 68.02
C ASP A 533 -15.71 -16.00 69.36
N PRO A 534 -14.58 -15.95 70.08
CA PRO A 534 -14.51 -16.46 71.44
C PRO A 534 -15.13 -15.44 72.39
N GLN A 535 -16.34 -15.76 72.84
CA GLN A 535 -17.02 -15.11 73.97
C GLN A 535 -16.03 -14.87 75.12
N GLY A 536 -15.86 -13.59 75.46
CA GLY A 536 -15.24 -13.19 76.72
C GLY A 536 -16.12 -13.60 77.89
N ASP A 537 -15.65 -14.58 78.67
CA ASP A 537 -16.12 -14.83 80.02
C ASP A 537 -14.92 -14.72 80.97
N ALA A 538 -14.79 -13.55 81.59
CA ALA A 538 -13.96 -13.34 82.77
C ALA A 538 -14.91 -13.07 83.94
N GLY A 539 -15.49 -14.17 84.43
CA GLY A 539 -16.19 -14.25 85.71
C GLY A 539 -15.33 -14.96 86.76
N ASP A 540 -15.20 -14.27 87.89
CA ASP A 540 -14.72 -14.63 89.23
C ASP A 540 -14.40 -16.10 89.63
N ASP A 541 -13.46 -16.14 90.57
CA ASP A 541 -13.33 -17.04 91.73
C ASP A 541 -12.48 -18.33 91.66
N GLN A 542 -11.42 -18.26 92.50
CA GLN A 542 -10.64 -19.30 93.22
C GLN A 542 -9.28 -19.74 92.70
#